data_AF-A0A2G9NF76-F1
#
_entry.id   AF-A0A2G9NF76-F1
#
_cell.length_a   1.000
_cell.length_b   1.000
_cell.length_c   1.000
_cell.angle_alpha   90.00
_cell.angle_beta   90.00
_cell.angle_gamma   90.00
#
_symmetry.space_group_name_H-M   'P 1'
#
loop_
_entity.id
_entity.type
_entity.pdbx_description
1 polymer ?
#
loop_
_entity_poly.entity_id
_entity_poly.type
_entity_poly.pdbx_seq_one_letter_code
_entity_poly.pdbx_strand_id
1 'polypeptide(L)'
;MIPAWVIIVIVVFGLMLLMFKTMSQVYIISLIRDHFFYAFVIVILAFMAISFTRLYSIYDMNLSSYEGVASALKVYMFWLKGVVANFADITGYAIKQDWINSTAGVK
;
A
#
# COMPACT_ATOMS: atom_id res chain seq x y z
N MET A 1 -3.83 -13.21 17.20
CA MET A 1 -4.78 -12.18 17.65
C MET A 1 -4.69 -11.00 16.70
N ILE A 2 -5.82 -10.49 16.18
CA ILE A 2 -5.81 -9.29 15.33
C ILE A 2 -5.58 -8.08 16.25
N PRO A 3 -4.54 -7.25 16.03
CA PRO A 3 -4.31 -6.07 16.85
C PRO A 3 -5.50 -5.11 16.79
N ALA A 4 -5.89 -4.52 17.93
CA ALA A 4 -7.07 -3.64 18.01
C ALA A 4 -7.02 -2.47 17.02
N TRP A 5 -5.82 -1.95 16.72
CA TRP A 5 -5.64 -0.87 15.75
C TRP A 5 -5.98 -1.30 14.31
N VAL A 6 -5.82 -2.58 13.95
CA VAL A 6 -6.21 -3.10 12.63
C VAL A 6 -7.73 -3.07 12.47
N ILE A 7 -8.46 -3.37 13.55
CA ILE A 7 -9.93 -3.31 13.57
C ILE A 7 -10.38 -1.86 13.36
N ILE A 8 -9.72 -0.90 14.02
CA ILE A 8 -10.01 0.54 13.83
C ILE A 8 -9.80 0.95 12.37
N VAL A 9 -8.69 0.55 11.75
CA VAL A 9 -8.42 0.86 10.33
C VAL A 9 -9.50 0.28 9.42
N ILE A 10 -9.92 -0.98 9.64
CA ILE A 10 -10.96 -1.65 8.84
C ILE A 10 -12.31 -0.93 9.00
N VAL A 11 -12.68 -0.57 10.24
CA VAL A 11 -13.94 0.13 10.53
C VAL A 11 -13.95 1.52 9.89
N VAL A 12 -12.86 2.28 10.02
CA VAL A 12 -12.74 3.60 9.39
C VAL A 12 -12.82 3.49 7.87
N PHE A 13 -12.14 2.51 7.28
CA PHE A 13 -12.17 2.29 5.83
C PHE A 13 -13.58 1.89 5.35
N GLY A 14 -14.27 1.02 6.10
CA GLY A 14 -15.66 0.65 5.81
C GLY A 14 -16.63 1.83 5.89
N LEU A 15 -16.48 2.70 6.90
CA LEU A 15 -17.27 3.92 7.03
C LEU A 15 -16.99 4.90 5.88
N MET A 16 -15.73 5.05 5.46
CA MET A 16 -15.39 5.86 4.28
C MET A 16 -16.11 5.33 3.03
N LEU A 17 -16.08 4.01 2.79
CA LEU A 17 -16.78 3.38 1.66
C LEU A 17 -18.30 3.61 1.67
N LEU A 18 -18.92 3.58 2.85
CA LEU A 18 -20.34 3.89 2.99
C LEU A 18 -20.65 5.35 2.68
N MET A 19 -19.80 6.29 3.10
CA MET A 19 -19.95 7.71 2.76
C MET A 19 -19.78 7.96 1.25
N PHE A 20 -18.91 7.21 0.58
CA PHE A 20 -18.74 7.28 -0.88
C PHE A 20 -19.98 6.81 -1.66
N LYS A 21 -20.82 5.94 -1.09
CA LYS A 21 -22.04 5.45 -1.76
C LYS A 21 -23.14 6.52 -1.82
N THR A 22 -23.19 7.46 -0.88
CA THR A 22 -24.27 8.44 -0.71
C THR A 22 -23.98 9.82 -1.29
N MET A 23 -22.71 10.14 -1.59
CA MET A 23 -22.33 11.44 -2.18
C MET A 23 -22.45 11.45 -3.70
N SER A 24 -22.82 12.60 -4.28
CA SER A 24 -22.86 12.76 -5.73
C SER A 24 -21.45 12.56 -6.32
N GLN A 25 -21.35 11.83 -7.44
CA GLN A 25 -20.06 11.51 -8.06
C GLN A 25 -19.23 12.76 -8.38
N VAL A 26 -19.89 13.88 -8.69
CA VAL A 26 -19.24 15.17 -8.98
C VAL A 26 -18.56 15.75 -7.75
N TYR A 27 -19.20 15.68 -6.58
CA TYR A 27 -18.62 16.14 -5.31
C TYR A 27 -17.45 15.25 -4.88
N ILE A 28 -17.56 13.93 -5.07
CA ILE A 28 -16.48 12.99 -4.76
C ILE A 28 -15.25 13.26 -5.63
N ILE A 29 -15.44 13.49 -6.93
CA ILE A 29 -14.33 13.78 -7.85
C ILE A 29 -13.64 15.10 -7.46
N SER A 30 -14.39 16.15 -7.09
CA SER A 30 -13.77 17.41 -6.66
C SER A 30 -13.05 17.25 -5.32
N LEU A 31 -13.66 16.54 -4.36
CA LEU A 31 -13.08 16.30 -3.04
C LEU A 31 -11.81 15.45 -3.15
N ILE A 32 -11.85 14.38 -3.95
CA ILE A 32 -10.68 13.56 -4.26
C ILE A 32 -9.64 14.44 -4.95
N ARG A 33 -9.96 15.18 -6.01
CA ARG A 33 -8.96 16.05 -6.68
C ARG A 33 -8.25 16.97 -5.70
N ASP A 34 -9.00 17.61 -4.80
CA ASP A 34 -8.46 18.60 -3.88
C ASP A 34 -7.71 17.97 -2.68
N HIS A 35 -8.04 16.73 -2.30
CA HIS A 35 -7.45 16.03 -1.15
C HIS A 35 -6.72 14.73 -1.52
N PHE A 36 -6.51 14.46 -2.80
CA PHE A 36 -5.97 13.18 -3.31
C PHE A 36 -4.61 12.92 -2.73
N PHE A 37 -3.76 13.94 -2.69
CA PHE A 37 -2.42 13.84 -2.13
C PHE A 37 -2.46 13.39 -0.67
N TYR A 38 -3.32 14.00 0.16
CA TYR A 38 -3.45 13.61 1.57
C TYR A 38 -4.02 12.20 1.73
N ALA A 39 -5.07 11.86 0.98
CA ALA A 39 -5.65 10.51 1.00
C ALA A 39 -4.63 9.45 0.57
N PHE A 40 -3.86 9.73 -0.48
CA PHE A 40 -2.79 8.87 -0.98
C PHE A 40 -1.68 8.68 0.04
N VAL A 41 -1.22 9.76 0.68
CA VAL A 41 -0.22 9.70 1.76
C VAL A 41 -0.73 8.87 2.94
N ILE A 42 -1.99 9.05 3.37
CA ILE A 42 -2.59 8.26 4.45
C ILE A 42 -2.59 6.78 4.10
N VAL A 43 -2.98 6.41 2.88
CA VAL A 43 -2.99 5.03 2.41
C VAL A 43 -1.57 4.44 2.41
N ILE A 44 -0.57 5.19 1.94
CA ILE A 44 0.83 4.75 1.96
C ILE A 44 1.32 4.54 3.40
N LEU A 45 1.04 5.49 4.31
CA LEU A 45 1.46 5.39 5.71
C LEU A 45 0.78 4.20 6.40
N ALA A 46 -0.52 3.98 6.16
CA ALA A 46 -1.25 2.83 6.67
C ALA A 46 -0.64 1.52 6.14
N PHE A 47 -0.35 1.44 4.85
CA PHE A 47 0.31 0.30 4.23
C PHE A 47 1.69 0.02 4.84
N MET A 48 2.50 1.06 5.06
CA MET A 48 3.81 0.93 5.70
C MET A 48 3.70 0.44 7.15
N ALA A 49 2.77 0.99 7.94
CA ALA A 49 2.56 0.58 9.33
C ALA A 49 2.10 -0.88 9.45
N ILE A 50 1.19 -1.31 8.56
CA ILE A 50 0.71 -2.70 8.51
C ILE A 50 1.87 -3.63 8.12
N SER A 51 2.63 -3.26 7.09
CA SER A 51 3.77 -4.05 6.62
C SER A 51 4.85 -4.20 7.69
N PHE A 52 5.18 -3.11 8.39
CA PHE A 52 6.12 -3.13 9.50
C PHE A 52 5.65 -4.05 10.63
N THR A 53 4.37 -3.95 11.03
CA THR A 53 3.83 -4.82 12.09
C THR A 53 3.87 -6.29 11.70
N ARG A 54 3.61 -6.60 10.42
CA ARG A 54 3.69 -7.96 9.92
C ARG A 54 5.13 -8.49 9.96
N LEU A 55 6.09 -7.70 9.51
CA LEU A 55 7.51 -8.05 9.58
C LEU A 55 7.97 -8.23 11.03
N TYR A 56 7.60 -7.29 11.92
CA TYR A 56 7.88 -7.38 13.35
C TYR A 56 7.42 -8.73 13.93
N SER A 57 6.21 -9.18 13.58
CA SER A 57 5.68 -10.47 14.04
C SER A 57 6.35 -11.70 13.43
N ILE A 58 6.92 -11.59 12.22
CA ILE A 58 7.56 -12.72 11.51
C ILE A 58 9.00 -12.92 11.97
N TYR A 59 9.71 -11.82 12.22
CA TYR A 59 11.14 -11.82 12.57
C TYR A 59 11.38 -11.70 14.07
N ASP A 60 10.33 -11.75 14.89
CA ASP A 60 10.37 -11.62 16.36
C ASP A 60 11.33 -10.52 16.84
N MET A 61 11.17 -9.33 16.24
CA MET A 61 12.14 -8.25 16.42
C MET A 61 12.06 -7.67 17.83
N ASN A 62 13.19 -7.51 18.51
CA ASN A 62 13.21 -6.85 19.81
C ASN A 62 13.42 -5.33 19.66
N LEU A 63 12.35 -4.54 19.71
CA LEU A 63 12.44 -3.07 19.63
C LEU A 63 12.82 -2.38 20.96
N SER A 64 13.06 -3.13 22.04
CA SER A 64 13.42 -2.56 23.34
C SER A 64 14.90 -2.19 23.46
N SER A 65 15.71 -2.53 22.45
CA SER A 65 17.15 -2.27 22.42
C SER A 65 17.53 -1.47 21.18
N TYR A 66 18.58 -0.65 21.30
CA TYR A 66 19.11 0.11 20.17
C TYR A 66 19.51 -0.81 19.00
N GLU A 67 20.18 -1.91 19.29
CA GLU A 67 20.60 -2.90 18.29
C GLU A 67 19.39 -3.55 17.59
N GLY A 68 18.33 -3.87 18.34
CA GLY A 68 17.13 -4.45 17.78
C GLY A 68 16.32 -3.47 16.93
N VAL A 69 16.30 -2.18 17.26
CA VAL A 69 15.74 -1.12 16.38
C VAL A 69 16.54 -1.00 15.09
N ALA A 70 17.88 -1.00 15.17
CA ALA A 70 18.74 -0.94 13.98
C ALA A 70 18.56 -2.18 13.08
N SER A 71 18.43 -3.37 13.69
CA SER A 71 18.15 -4.61 12.97
C SER A 71 16.77 -4.58 12.30
N ALA A 72 15.74 -4.13 13.02
CA ALA A 72 14.39 -3.98 12.49
C ALA A 72 14.35 -3.04 11.28
N LEU A 73 15.05 -1.91 11.37
CA LEU A 73 15.18 -0.96 10.27
C LEU A 73 15.86 -1.59 9.05
N LYS A 74 16.94 -2.35 9.24
CA LYS A 74 17.62 -3.08 8.15
C LYS A 74 16.69 -4.07 7.46
N VAL A 75 15.96 -4.88 8.24
CA VAL A 75 15.01 -5.86 7.70
C VAL A 75 13.91 -5.15 6.92
N TYR A 76 13.35 -4.07 7.46
CA TYR A 76 12.32 -3.29 6.80
C TYR A 76 12.81 -2.65 5.49
N MET A 77 14.01 -2.07 5.48
CA MET A 77 14.62 -1.50 4.28
C MET A 77 14.92 -2.57 3.22
N PHE A 78 15.33 -3.77 3.62
CA PHE A 78 15.55 -4.88 2.70
C PHE A 78 14.23 -5.34 2.05
N TRP A 79 13.16 -5.46 2.85
CA TRP A 79 11.83 -5.75 2.32
C TRP A 79 11.36 -4.66 1.35
N LEU A 80 11.54 -3.38 1.69
CA LEU A 80 11.16 -2.26 0.83
C LEU A 80 11.92 -2.28 -0.50
N LYS A 81 13.22 -2.61 -0.48
CA LYS A 81 14.00 -2.83 -1.71
C LYS A 81 13.37 -3.91 -2.58
N GLY A 82 12.90 -5.00 -1.98
CA GLY A 82 12.17 -6.05 -2.68
C GLY A 82 10.90 -5.52 -3.36
N VAL A 83 10.10 -4.72 -2.64
CA VAL A 83 8.89 -4.09 -3.22
C VAL A 83 9.22 -3.22 -4.42
N VAL A 84 10.25 -2.36 -4.31
CA VAL A 84 10.67 -1.48 -5.41
C VAL A 84 11.18 -2.28 -6.61
N ALA A 85 11.95 -3.34 -6.38
CA ALA A 85 12.43 -4.21 -7.46
C ALA A 85 11.27 -4.88 -8.21
N ASN A 86 10.30 -5.45 -7.48
CA ASN A 86 9.11 -6.03 -8.10
C ASN A 86 8.28 -4.99 -8.86
N PHE A 87 8.15 -3.78 -8.33
CA PHE A 87 7.45 -2.70 -9.02
C PHE A 87 8.17 -2.30 -10.32
N ALA A 88 9.50 -2.22 -10.29
CA ALA A 88 10.31 -1.96 -11.47
C ALA A 88 10.17 -3.08 -12.52
N ASP A 89 10.11 -4.34 -12.09
CA ASP A 89 9.92 -5.49 -12.98
C ASP A 89 8.52 -5.48 -13.62
N ILE A 90 7.47 -5.23 -12.84
CA ILE A 90 6.08 -5.14 -13.33
C ILE A 90 5.95 -3.98 -14.32
N THR A 91 6.45 -2.80 -13.98
CA THR A 91 6.38 -1.62 -14.85
C THR A 91 7.24 -1.81 -16.10
N GLY A 92 8.43 -2.40 -15.96
CA GLY A 92 9.30 -2.77 -17.07
C GLY A 92 8.66 -3.79 -18.01
N TYR A 93 7.95 -4.78 -17.48
CA TYR A 93 7.18 -5.73 -18.26
C TYR A 93 6.03 -5.03 -19.01
N ALA A 94 5.25 -4.21 -18.32
CA ALA A 94 4.14 -3.47 -18.92
C ALA A 94 4.61 -2.54 -20.06
N ILE A 95 5.76 -1.87 -19.91
CA ILE A 95 6.32 -1.02 -20.98
C ILE A 95 6.79 -1.85 -22.18
N LYS A 96 7.39 -3.02 -21.94
CA LYS A 96 7.87 -3.93 -22.98
C LYS A 96 6.75 -4.72 -23.66
N GLN A 97 5.54 -4.67 -23.12
CA GLN A 97 4.40 -5.33 -23.69
C GLN A 97 3.98 -4.61 -24.98
N ASP A 98 3.85 -5.36 -26.07
CA ASP A 98 3.44 -4.81 -27.36
C ASP A 98 1.92 -4.63 -27.38
N TRP A 99 1.47 -3.47 -26.90
CA TRP A 99 0.04 -3.15 -26.73
C TRP A 99 -0.72 -3.05 -28.06
N ILE A 100 -0.02 -2.95 -29.20
CA ILE A 100 -0.61 -2.67 -30.51
C ILE A 100 -0.72 -3.94 -31.37
N ASN A 101 0.16 -4.93 -31.18
CA ASN A 101 0.20 -6.13 -32.03
C ASN A 101 -0.68 -7.30 -31.57
N SER A 102 -1.48 -7.15 -30.50
CA SER A 102 -2.35 -8.22 -29.97
C SER A 102 -3.67 -8.43 -30.74
N THR A 103 -3.92 -7.67 -31.82
CA THR A 103 -5.15 -7.76 -32.64
C THR A 103 -4.97 -8.38 -34.03
N ALA A 104 -3.85 -9.06 -34.30
CA ALA A 104 -3.65 -9.76 -35.59
C ALA A 104 -3.56 -11.29 -35.43
N GLY A 105 -4.51 -11.87 -34.70
CA GLY A 105 -4.90 -13.27 -34.85
C GLY A 105 -5.80 -13.46 -36.06
N VAL A 106 -5.28 -13.20 -37.27
CA VAL A 106 -5.83 -13.73 -38.52
C VAL A 106 -4.72 -14.50 -39.21
N LYS A 107 -4.70 -15.81 -38.96
CA LYS A 107 -4.51 -16.83 -39.99
C LYS A 107 -5.50 -17.95 -39.71
#